data_AF-A0A2A4T6G7-F1
#
_entry.id   AF-A0A2A4T6G7-F1
#
_cell.length_a   1.000
_cell.length_b   1.000
_cell.length_c   1.000
_cell.angle_alpha   90.00
_cell.angle_beta   90.00
_cell.angle_gamma   90.00
#
_symmetry.space_group_name_H-M   'P 1'
#
loop_
_entity.id
_entity.type
_entity.pdbx_description
1 polymer ?
#
loop_
_entity_poly.entity_id
_entity_poly.type
_entity_poly.pdbx_seq_one_letter_code
_entity_poly.pdbx_strand_id
1 'polypeptide(L)'
;MENEEPPKIIDDAETTNKKMFAMLIAKKQDPFFAAIEVLGSRTKASDIYLKWMEDPLVIECKKEFIRIEEGIQEEAGVASSGDKEFDDFNAELLAIFRSHGNLMDDRLKAGKMYAEINGYIKKAEPITNVQINHHQSPVMIVHRNGDTDEDYENKLATHSKKLMDGSLDDIEVEIEDVG
;
A
#
# COMPACT_ATOMS: atom_id res chain seq x y z
N MET A 1 -13.81 -64.92 -4.75
CA MET A 1 -14.21 -63.56 -4.38
C MET A 1 -13.20 -63.11 -3.35
N GLU A 2 -12.12 -62.49 -3.82
CA GLU A 2 -11.10 -61.91 -2.95
C GLU A 2 -11.66 -60.59 -2.43
N ASN A 3 -11.80 -60.49 -1.11
CA ASN A 3 -12.13 -59.23 -0.45
C ASN A 3 -10.86 -58.37 -0.48
N GLU A 4 -10.80 -57.43 -1.42
CA GLU A 4 -9.81 -56.35 -1.39
C GLU A 4 -10.14 -55.45 -0.20
N GLU A 5 -9.35 -55.58 0.88
CA GLU A 5 -9.34 -54.61 1.96
C GLU A 5 -8.93 -53.23 1.41
N PRO A 6 -9.63 -52.14 1.76
CA PRO A 6 -9.24 -50.81 1.33
C PRO A 6 -7.85 -50.45 1.89
N PRO A 7 -7.03 -49.69 1.15
CA PRO A 7 -5.68 -49.34 1.58
C PRO A 7 -5.73 -48.58 2.91
N LYS A 8 -5.04 -49.11 3.93
CA LYS A 8 -4.80 -48.42 5.19
C LYS A 8 -4.05 -47.12 4.89
N ILE A 9 -4.73 -45.98 5.04
CA ILE A 9 -4.09 -44.68 5.09
C ILE A 9 -3.33 -44.65 6.42
N ILE A 10 -2.04 -45.00 6.38
CA ILE A 10 -1.13 -44.81 7.51
C ILE A 10 -0.80 -43.32 7.51
N ASP A 11 -1.64 -42.52 8.17
CA ASP A 11 -1.30 -41.13 8.48
C ASP A 11 -0.31 -41.18 9.64
N ASP A 12 0.96 -41.43 9.32
CA ASP A 12 2.05 -41.50 10.29
C ASP A 12 2.09 -40.17 11.08
N ALA A 13 2.16 -40.25 12.41
CA ALA A 13 2.21 -39.07 13.27
C ALA A 13 3.32 -38.08 12.87
N GLU A 14 4.40 -38.58 12.25
CA GLU A 14 5.46 -37.76 11.68
C GLU A 14 4.99 -36.91 10.47
N THR A 15 4.19 -37.48 9.58
CA THR A 15 3.60 -36.80 8.42
C THR A 15 2.68 -35.66 8.86
N THR A 16 1.83 -35.92 9.87
CA THR A 16 0.96 -34.89 10.47
C THR A 16 1.78 -33.76 11.09
N ASN A 17 2.85 -34.10 11.81
CA ASN A 17 3.74 -33.11 12.41
C ASN A 17 4.47 -32.27 11.36
N LYS A 18 4.93 -32.87 10.25
CA LYS A 18 5.55 -32.15 9.13
C LYS A 18 4.59 -31.17 8.45
N LYS A 19 3.32 -31.55 8.28
CA LYS A 19 2.27 -30.66 7.75
C LYS A 19 2.01 -29.48 8.69
N MET A 20 1.89 -29.72 10.00
CA MET A 20 1.73 -28.64 10.99
C MET A 20 2.95 -27.71 11.02
N PHE A 21 4.15 -28.27 10.92
CA PHE A 21 5.39 -27.51 10.84
C PHE A 21 5.44 -26.62 9.60
N ALA A 22 5.08 -27.15 8.42
CA ALA A 22 4.96 -26.38 7.18
C ALA A 22 3.99 -25.20 7.31
N MET A 23 2.83 -25.41 7.95
CA MET A 23 1.82 -24.37 8.17
C MET A 23 2.34 -23.25 9.09
N LEU A 24 3.02 -23.59 10.19
CA LEU A 24 3.58 -22.60 11.12
C LEU A 24 4.68 -21.75 10.47
N ILE A 25 5.54 -22.37 9.66
CA ILE A 25 6.59 -21.65 8.92
C ILE A 25 6.00 -20.78 7.80
N ALA A 26 4.92 -21.20 7.16
CA ALA A 26 4.22 -20.36 6.18
C ALA A 26 3.74 -19.03 6.80
N LYS A 27 3.31 -19.06 8.06
CA LYS A 27 2.87 -17.88 8.84
C LYS A 27 4.02 -16.99 9.35
N LYS A 28 5.21 -17.07 8.75
CA LYS A 28 6.44 -16.34 9.12
C LYS A 28 6.93 -16.61 10.56
N GLN A 29 6.59 -17.76 11.16
CA GLN A 29 7.15 -18.16 12.44
C GLN A 29 8.59 -18.66 12.26
N ASP A 30 9.45 -18.40 13.25
CA ASP A 30 10.81 -18.93 13.26
C ASP A 30 10.80 -20.48 13.25
N PRO A 31 11.60 -21.14 12.38
CA PRO A 31 11.55 -22.60 12.21
C PRO A 31 11.83 -23.38 13.49
N PHE A 32 12.69 -22.88 14.37
CA PHE A 32 12.98 -23.57 15.63
C PHE A 32 11.80 -23.48 16.59
N PHE A 33 11.16 -22.32 16.69
CA PHE A 33 9.94 -22.17 17.49
C PHE A 33 8.76 -22.98 16.94
N ALA A 34 8.60 -23.04 15.61
CA ALA A 34 7.61 -23.90 14.97
C ALA A 34 7.83 -25.38 15.30
N ALA A 35 9.08 -25.85 15.30
CA ALA A 35 9.41 -27.23 15.69
C ALA A 35 9.12 -27.51 17.18
N ILE A 36 9.35 -26.53 18.07
CA ILE A 36 8.99 -26.65 19.50
C ILE A 36 7.49 -26.80 19.66
N GLU A 37 6.71 -25.99 18.95
CA GLU A 37 5.25 -25.99 19.03
C GLU A 37 4.65 -27.32 18.55
N VAL A 38 5.22 -27.91 17.50
CA VAL A 38 4.77 -29.22 16.97
C VAL A 38 5.21 -30.39 17.85
N LEU A 39 6.46 -30.40 18.34
CA LEU A 39 7.04 -31.55 19.04
C LEU A 39 6.91 -31.48 20.57
N GLY A 40 6.56 -30.33 21.12
CA GLY A 40 6.46 -30.08 22.56
C GLY A 40 7.78 -30.20 23.33
N SER A 41 8.93 -30.29 22.63
CA SER A 41 10.23 -30.55 23.24
C SER A 41 11.34 -29.78 22.54
N ARG A 42 12.04 -28.94 23.32
CA ARG A 42 13.17 -28.14 22.84
C ARG A 42 14.34 -28.98 22.33
N THR A 43 14.60 -30.11 22.96
CA THR A 43 15.69 -31.03 22.60
C THR A 43 15.42 -31.77 21.30
N LYS A 44 14.16 -32.13 21.03
CA LYS A 44 13.79 -32.75 19.75
C LYS A 44 13.75 -31.72 18.62
N ALA A 45 13.29 -30.51 18.94
CA ALA A 45 13.22 -29.41 17.97
C ALA A 45 14.59 -29.06 17.40
N SER A 46 15.66 -29.03 18.20
CA SER A 46 17.02 -28.66 17.74
C SER A 46 17.58 -29.56 16.65
N ASP A 47 17.22 -30.84 16.67
CA ASP A 47 17.78 -31.83 15.75
C ASP A 47 16.97 -31.94 14.46
N ILE A 48 15.72 -31.47 14.50
CA ILE A 48 14.70 -31.72 13.50
C ILE A 48 14.39 -30.47 12.67
N TYR A 49 14.45 -29.27 13.25
CA TYR A 49 14.02 -28.05 12.54
C TYR A 49 14.80 -27.81 11.24
N LEU A 50 16.11 -28.06 11.21
CA LEU A 50 16.92 -27.96 9.99
C LEU A 50 16.60 -29.08 9.00
N LYS A 51 16.40 -30.31 9.49
CA LYS A 51 16.12 -31.47 8.64
C LYS A 51 14.76 -31.36 7.96
N TRP A 52 13.73 -30.91 8.68
CA TRP A 52 12.40 -30.73 8.13
C TRP A 52 12.29 -29.54 7.17
N MET A 53 13.16 -28.54 7.30
CA MET A 53 13.24 -27.44 6.33
C MET A 53 13.69 -27.91 4.93
N GLU A 54 14.45 -29.01 4.86
CA GLU A 54 14.91 -29.62 3.62
C GLU A 54 13.99 -30.76 3.14
N ASP A 55 12.96 -31.12 3.92
CA ASP A 55 12.06 -32.22 3.60
C ASP A 55 11.12 -31.83 2.43
N PRO A 56 11.07 -32.62 1.33
CA PRO A 56 10.22 -32.32 0.18
C PRO A 56 8.75 -32.14 0.52
N LEU A 57 8.22 -32.91 1.49
CA LEU A 57 6.83 -32.82 1.91
C LEU A 57 6.55 -31.48 2.58
N VAL A 58 7.46 -31.00 3.43
CA VAL A 58 7.32 -29.72 4.12
C VAL A 58 7.37 -28.56 3.12
N ILE A 59 8.27 -28.64 2.13
CA ILE A 59 8.39 -27.63 1.08
C ILE A 59 7.11 -27.58 0.23
N GLU A 60 6.56 -28.74 -0.15
CA GLU A 60 5.33 -28.84 -0.93
C GLU A 60 4.13 -28.30 -0.14
N CYS A 61 3.94 -28.77 1.09
CA CYS A 61 2.85 -28.29 1.96
C CYS A 61 2.96 -26.79 2.27
N LYS A 62 4.18 -26.25 2.46
CA LYS A 62 4.37 -24.82 2.67
C LYS A 62 3.94 -24.02 1.44
N LYS A 63 4.34 -24.46 0.23
CA LYS A 63 3.96 -23.80 -1.02
C LYS A 63 2.45 -23.86 -1.24
N GLU A 64 1.83 -25.00 -0.96
CA GLU A 64 0.39 -25.17 -1.07
C GLU A 64 -0.34 -24.26 -0.07
N PHE A 65 0.14 -24.16 1.17
CA PHE A 65 -0.45 -23.28 2.18
C PHE A 65 -0.35 -21.80 1.80
N ILE A 66 0.82 -21.36 1.31
CA ILE A 66 1.01 -20.00 0.79
C ILE A 66 0.07 -19.75 -0.38
N ARG A 67 -0.03 -20.69 -1.33
CA ARG A 67 -0.94 -20.57 -2.48
C ARG A 67 -2.40 -20.50 -2.06
N ILE A 68 -2.81 -21.25 -1.04
CA ILE A 68 -4.16 -21.21 -0.49
C ILE A 68 -4.41 -19.87 0.20
N GLU A 69 -3.48 -19.37 1.03
CA GLU A 69 -3.62 -18.05 1.66
C GLU A 69 -3.65 -16.92 0.62
N GLU A 70 -2.81 -16.97 -0.41
CA GLU A 70 -2.81 -16.02 -1.54
C GLU A 70 -4.10 -16.12 -2.36
N GLY A 71 -4.61 -17.33 -2.62
CA GLY A 71 -5.87 -17.55 -3.33
C GLY A 71 -7.11 -17.10 -2.54
N ILE A 72 -7.11 -17.29 -1.21
CA ILE A 72 -8.15 -16.75 -0.32
C ILE A 72 -8.10 -15.22 -0.28
N GLN A 73 -6.91 -14.63 -0.38
CA GLN A 73 -6.72 -13.18 -0.45
C GLN A 73 -7.22 -12.59 -1.77
N GLU A 74 -7.03 -13.27 -2.90
CA GLU A 74 -7.62 -12.88 -4.19
C GLU A 74 -9.16 -12.92 -4.15
N GLU A 75 -9.77 -13.94 -3.54
CA GLU A 75 -11.25 -14.01 -3.40
C GLU A 75 -11.81 -13.01 -2.36
N ALA A 76 -11.05 -12.68 -1.32
CA ALA A 76 -11.42 -11.67 -0.32
C ALA A 76 -11.10 -10.23 -0.76
N GLY A 77 -10.39 -10.05 -1.88
CA GLY A 77 -9.97 -8.77 -2.39
C GLY A 77 -8.90 -8.06 -1.57
N VAL A 78 -8.21 -8.77 -0.67
CA VAL A 78 -7.17 -8.22 0.19
C VAL A 78 -5.82 -8.66 -0.37
N ALA A 79 -5.30 -7.91 -1.33
CA ALA A 79 -3.95 -8.16 -1.82
C ALA A 79 -2.96 -7.92 -0.67
N SER A 80 -2.29 -8.97 -0.18
CA SER A 80 -1.20 -8.79 0.79
C SER A 80 0.00 -8.22 0.07
N SER A 81 0.46 -7.08 0.55
CA SER A 81 1.65 -6.39 0.05
C SER A 81 2.95 -7.00 0.58
N GLY A 82 2.86 -7.94 1.53
CA GLY A 82 3.99 -8.45 2.30
C GLY A 82 4.43 -7.52 3.44
N ASP A 83 3.94 -6.28 3.46
CA ASP A 83 4.11 -5.30 4.54
C ASP A 83 2.89 -5.35 5.48
N LYS A 84 3.16 -5.71 6.73
CA LYS A 84 2.12 -5.89 7.74
C LYS A 84 1.40 -4.57 8.06
N GLU A 85 2.12 -3.45 8.08
CA GLU A 85 1.53 -2.15 8.39
C GLU A 85 0.55 -1.71 7.29
N PHE A 86 0.90 -2.00 6.04
CA PHE A 86 0.04 -1.73 4.90
C PHE A 86 -1.20 -2.63 4.88
N ASP A 87 -1.03 -3.92 5.18
CA ASP A 87 -2.12 -4.89 5.20
C ASP A 87 -3.10 -4.58 6.36
N ASP A 88 -2.59 -4.20 7.54
CA ASP A 88 -3.39 -3.76 8.68
C ASP A 88 -4.19 -2.47 8.36
N PHE A 89 -3.56 -1.51 7.69
CA PHE A 89 -4.22 -0.29 7.23
C PHE A 89 -5.31 -0.56 6.18
N ASN A 90 -5.05 -1.45 5.22
CA ASN A 90 -6.02 -1.84 4.19
C ASN A 90 -7.25 -2.55 4.83
N ALA A 91 -7.02 -3.37 5.85
CA ALA A 91 -8.08 -4.01 6.62
C ALA A 91 -8.92 -3.00 7.42
N GLU A 92 -8.31 -1.97 7.99
CA GLU A 92 -9.01 -0.89 8.70
C GLU A 92 -9.95 -0.11 7.77
N LEU A 93 -9.49 0.24 6.56
CA LEU A 93 -10.32 0.93 5.56
C LEU A 93 -11.55 0.11 5.19
N LEU A 94 -11.39 -1.20 5.01
CA LEU A 94 -12.50 -2.12 4.72
C LEU A 94 -13.49 -2.20 5.89
N ALA A 95 -12.99 -2.22 7.13
CA ALA A 95 -13.82 -2.22 8.32
C ALA A 95 -14.65 -0.93 8.45
N ILE A 96 -14.04 0.23 8.19
CA ILE A 96 -14.73 1.53 8.17
C ILE A 96 -15.81 1.54 7.10
N PHE A 97 -15.53 1.08 5.88
CA PHE A 97 -16.51 1.02 4.80
C PHE A 97 -17.74 0.16 5.13
N ARG A 98 -17.51 -1.01 5.75
CA ARG A 98 -18.55 -1.98 6.14
C ARG A 98 -19.30 -1.60 7.42
N SER A 99 -18.79 -0.66 8.21
CA SER A 99 -19.43 -0.28 9.47
C SER A 99 -20.76 0.43 9.21
N HIS A 100 -21.76 0.16 10.06
CA HIS A 100 -23.07 0.81 9.98
C HIS A 100 -23.19 2.02 10.91
N GLY A 101 -22.18 2.24 11.77
CA GLY A 101 -22.16 3.32 12.77
C GLY A 101 -21.41 4.58 12.35
N ASN A 102 -20.62 4.53 11.28
CA ASN A 102 -19.86 5.69 10.81
C ASN A 102 -20.69 6.57 9.86
N LEU A 103 -20.34 7.86 9.82
CA LEU A 103 -20.90 8.83 8.87
C LEU A 103 -20.74 8.32 7.43
N MET A 104 -21.78 8.49 6.62
CA MET A 104 -21.84 7.99 5.25
C MET A 104 -20.68 8.50 4.38
N ASP A 105 -20.25 9.74 4.60
CA ASP A 105 -19.11 10.35 3.90
C ASP A 105 -17.78 9.65 4.21
N ASP A 106 -17.55 9.27 5.47
CA ASP A 106 -16.31 8.61 5.89
C ASP A 106 -16.24 7.19 5.35
N ARG A 107 -17.39 6.49 5.32
CA ARG A 107 -17.51 5.19 4.68
C ARG A 107 -17.17 5.27 3.19
N LEU A 108 -17.71 6.28 2.50
CA LEU A 108 -17.51 6.45 1.06
C LEU A 108 -16.06 6.82 0.73
N LYS A 109 -15.41 7.64 1.57
CA LYS A 109 -13.97 7.94 1.45
C LYS A 109 -13.12 6.70 1.70
N ALA A 110 -13.39 5.94 2.76
CA ALA A 110 -12.66 4.71 3.07
C ALA A 110 -12.81 3.66 1.95
N GLY A 111 -14.03 3.49 1.42
CA GLY A 111 -14.29 2.59 0.28
C GLY A 111 -13.55 3.02 -0.99
N LYS A 112 -13.51 4.33 -1.30
CA LYS A 112 -12.71 4.83 -2.43
C LYS A 112 -11.22 4.58 -2.25
N MET A 113 -10.69 4.87 -1.06
CA MET A 113 -9.27 4.68 -0.76
C MET A 113 -8.87 3.20 -0.83
N TYR A 114 -9.68 2.31 -0.26
CA TYR A 114 -9.51 0.86 -0.38
C TYR A 114 -9.54 0.41 -1.86
N ALA A 115 -10.49 0.93 -2.64
CA ALA A 115 -10.62 0.57 -4.05
C ALA A 115 -9.47 1.08 -4.92
N GLU A 116 -8.89 2.24 -4.60
CA GLU A 116 -7.69 2.77 -5.26
C GLU A 116 -6.44 1.96 -4.92
N ILE A 117 -6.25 1.62 -3.63
CA ILE A 117 -5.09 0.85 -3.14
C ILE A 117 -5.03 -0.53 -3.81
N ASN A 118 -6.18 -1.21 -3.90
CA ASN A 118 -6.27 -2.55 -4.48
C ASN A 118 -6.47 -2.54 -6.01
N GLY A 119 -6.40 -1.37 -6.66
CA GLY A 119 -6.45 -1.26 -8.12
C GLY A 119 -7.81 -1.48 -8.78
N TYR A 120 -8.90 -1.54 -8.00
CA TYR A 120 -10.27 -1.61 -8.52
C TYR A 120 -10.67 -0.33 -9.27
N ILE A 121 -10.09 0.80 -8.88
CA ILE A 121 -10.25 2.07 -9.57
C ILE A 121 -8.94 2.37 -10.31
N LYS A 122 -8.98 2.30 -11.65
CA LYS A 122 -7.92 2.90 -12.46
C LYS A 122 -7.94 4.41 -12.21
N LYS A 123 -6.89 4.94 -11.57
CA LYS A 123 -6.64 6.39 -11.62
C LYS A 123 -6.63 6.77 -13.09
N ALA A 124 -7.43 7.76 -13.47
CA ALA A 124 -7.27 8.39 -14.77
C ALA A 124 -5.79 8.74 -14.88
N GLU A 125 -5.14 8.29 -15.97
CA GLU A 125 -3.76 8.66 -16.23
C GLU A 125 -3.68 10.18 -16.10
N PRO A 126 -2.68 10.71 -15.37
CA PRO A 126 -2.51 12.15 -15.31
C PRO A 126 -2.44 12.61 -16.76
N ILE A 127 -3.40 13.45 -17.17
CA ILE A 127 -3.39 14.07 -18.48
C ILE A 127 -2.13 14.94 -18.49
N THR A 128 -1.02 14.38 -18.97
CA THR A 128 0.27 15.04 -19.20
C THR A 128 0.20 15.94 -20.44
N ASN A 129 -0.96 16.58 -20.60
CA ASN A 129 -1.24 17.62 -21.57
C ASN A 129 -2.12 18.69 -20.90
N VAL A 130 -1.78 19.05 -19.66
CA VAL A 130 -2.05 20.40 -19.20
C VAL A 130 -0.92 21.23 -19.78
N GLN A 131 -1.13 21.79 -20.98
CA GLN A 131 -0.51 23.07 -21.28
C GLN A 131 -0.98 23.99 -20.16
N ILE A 132 -0.13 24.15 -19.15
CA ILE A 132 -0.32 25.16 -18.13
C ILE A 132 -0.31 26.46 -18.91
N ASN A 133 -1.49 27.06 -19.08
CA ASN A 133 -1.59 28.46 -19.46
C ASN A 133 -0.84 29.25 -18.37
N HIS A 134 0.45 29.48 -18.57
CA HIS A 134 1.29 30.36 -17.76
C HIS A 134 0.85 31.83 -17.84
N HIS A 135 -0.32 32.13 -18.41
CA HIS A 135 -0.87 33.48 -18.51
C HIS A 135 -1.61 33.96 -17.24
N GLN A 136 -1.58 33.21 -16.14
CA GLN A 136 -2.16 33.65 -14.86
C GLN A 136 -1.22 33.47 -13.67
N SER A 137 0.10 33.61 -13.88
CA SER A 137 1.00 33.77 -12.74
C SER A 137 0.74 35.14 -12.10
N PRO A 138 0.49 35.24 -10.78
CA PRO A 138 0.37 36.53 -10.12
C PRO A 138 1.72 37.25 -10.22
N VAL A 139 1.75 38.35 -10.98
CA VAL A 139 2.92 39.22 -11.11
C VAL A 139 3.26 39.79 -9.73
N MET A 140 4.45 39.47 -9.22
CA MET A 140 4.96 39.97 -7.95
C MET A 140 5.74 41.26 -8.20
N ILE A 141 5.28 42.39 -7.65
CA ILE A 141 6.04 43.64 -7.68
C ILE A 141 7.12 43.55 -6.61
N VAL A 142 8.38 43.64 -7.03
CA VAL A 142 9.54 43.60 -6.14
C VAL A 142 10.08 45.02 -5.98
N HIS A 143 10.38 45.39 -4.73
CA HIS A 143 11.07 46.65 -4.43
C HIS A 143 12.51 46.56 -4.94
N ARG A 144 12.87 47.34 -5.95
CA ARG A 144 14.25 47.36 -6.47
C ARG A 144 15.16 48.16 -5.53
N ASN A 145 16.44 47.80 -5.47
CA ASN A 145 17.43 48.58 -4.74
C ASN A 145 17.64 49.93 -5.44
N GLY A 146 17.17 51.02 -4.82
CA GLY A 146 17.25 52.38 -5.36
C GLY A 146 15.91 53.05 -5.61
N ASP A 147 14.80 52.31 -5.54
CA ASP A 147 13.46 52.92 -5.48
C ASP A 147 13.28 53.59 -4.11
N THR A 148 12.67 54.77 -4.08
CA THR A 148 12.15 55.34 -2.83
C THR A 148 10.82 54.67 -2.49
N ASP A 149 10.47 54.63 -1.21
CA ASP A 149 9.23 54.01 -0.74
C ASP A 149 7.99 54.57 -1.48
N GLU A 150 8.00 55.86 -1.82
CA GLU A 150 6.94 56.54 -2.55
C GLU A 150 6.80 56.02 -4.00
N ASP A 151 7.90 55.72 -4.68
CA ASP A 151 7.90 55.18 -6.04
C ASP A 151 7.39 53.73 -6.06
N TYR A 152 7.72 52.95 -5.04
CA TYR A 152 7.22 51.59 -4.87
C TYR A 152 5.72 51.55 -4.59
N GLU A 153 5.23 52.43 -3.70
CA GLU A 153 3.80 52.55 -3.40
C GLU A 153 2.99 52.98 -4.62
N ASN A 154 3.52 53.90 -5.44
CA ASN A 154 2.88 54.32 -6.68
C ASN A 154 2.79 53.19 -7.71
N LYS A 155 3.84 52.36 -7.83
CA LYS A 155 3.83 51.17 -8.71
C LYS A 155 2.79 50.13 -8.24
N LEU A 156 2.71 49.88 -6.93
CA LEU A 156 1.70 48.99 -6.33
C LEU A 156 0.27 49.49 -6.54
N ALA A 157 0.02 50.78 -6.33
CA ALA A 157 -1.30 51.38 -6.50
C ALA A 157 -1.77 51.31 -7.96
N THR A 158 -0.86 51.60 -8.89
CA THR A 158 -1.15 51.54 -10.34
C THR A 158 -1.45 50.11 -10.78
N HIS A 159 -0.71 49.13 -10.27
CA HIS A 159 -0.92 47.72 -10.57
C HIS A 159 -2.23 47.19 -9.98
N SER A 160 -2.56 47.57 -8.74
CA SER A 160 -3.83 47.22 -8.09
C SER A 160 -5.02 47.76 -8.88
N LYS A 161 -4.92 48.99 -9.40
CA LYS A 161 -5.95 49.60 -10.24
C LYS A 161 -6.12 48.88 -11.58
N LYS A 162 -5.03 48.55 -12.26
CA LYS A 162 -5.05 47.80 -13.54
C LYS A 162 -5.62 46.39 -13.38
N LEU A 163 -5.35 45.72 -12.24
CA LEU A 163 -5.95 44.43 -11.90
C LEU A 163 -7.47 44.52 -11.70
N MET A 164 -7.97 45.60 -11.09
CA MET A 164 -9.41 45.79 -10.91
C MET A 164 -10.14 46.13 -12.22
N ASP A 165 -9.49 46.87 -13.12
CA ASP A 165 -10.07 47.28 -14.42
C ASP A 165 -9.92 46.21 -15.52
N GLY A 166 -9.22 45.11 -15.27
CA GLY A 166 -9.09 43.97 -16.20
C GLY A 166 -8.22 44.23 -17.44
N SER A 167 -7.46 45.33 -17.46
CA SER A 167 -6.54 45.69 -18.55
C SER A 167 -5.10 45.25 -18.20
N LEU A 168 -4.85 43.95 -18.32
CA LEU A 168 -3.54 43.34 -18.02
C LEU A 168 -2.58 43.27 -19.23
N ASP A 169 -3.03 43.65 -20.41
CA ASP A 169 -2.29 43.42 -21.66
C ASP A 169 -1.07 44.35 -21.86
N ASP A 170 -0.95 45.44 -21.09
CA ASP A 170 0.13 46.44 -21.18
C ASP A 170 0.96 46.56 -19.89
N ILE A 171 1.39 45.43 -19.32
CA ILE A 171 2.43 45.44 -18.27
C ILE A 171 3.76 45.06 -18.93
N GLU A 172 4.52 46.07 -19.35
CA GLU A 172 5.93 45.88 -19.72
C GLU A 172 6.70 45.45 -18.47
N VAL A 173 7.08 44.18 -18.42
CA VAL A 173 7.97 43.65 -17.40
C VAL A 173 9.40 43.78 -17.91
N GLU A 174 10.15 44.74 -17.37
CA GLU A 174 11.61 44.70 -17.44
C GLU A 174 12.08 43.52 -16.58
N ILE A 175 12.32 42.37 -17.20
CA ILE A 175 13.00 41.25 -16.58
C ILE A 175 14.49 41.54 -16.69
N GLU A 176 15.09 42.09 -15.63
CA GLU A 176 16.55 42.08 -15.52
C GLU A 176 16.99 40.65 -15.18
N ASP A 177 17.76 40.07 -16.08
CA ASP A 177 18.34 38.73 -15.97
C ASP A 177 19.42 38.76 -14.88
N VAL A 178 19.12 38.20 -13.71
CA VAL A 178 20.07 38.12 -12.59
C VAL A 178 20.95 36.90 -12.82
N GLY A 179 22.04 37.09 -13.57
CA GLY A 179 23.12 36.12 -13.77
C GLY A 179 23.98 35.90 -12.52
#